data_AF-A0A970NRX9-F1
#
_entry.id   AF-A0A970NRX9-F1
#
_cell.length_a   1.000
_cell.length_b   1.000
_cell.length_c   1.000
_cell.angle_alpha   90.00
_cell.angle_beta   90.00
_cell.angle_gamma   90.00
#
_symmetry.space_group_name_H-M   'P 1'
#
loop_
_entity.id
_entity.type
_entity.pdbx_description
1 polymer ?
#
loop_
_entity_poly.entity_id
_entity_poly.type
_entity_poly.pdbx_seq_one_letter_code
_entity_poly.pdbx_strand_id
1 'polypeptide(L)'
;MGNQVLTLFRRVLFLTAFVMILLTTQQVFAQSPLSQDEGVIFDSVNEARSQAGLPSLKRSDRLNALATIRAQEISQSFSHVRPNGEGYNSLDPQVMHGENIVFGTRLSGKDAHSMWMNSQGHRENILTVGYSSIGIGSYFDGSNHYFVQIFSKFNMEDTAVEAPVRSEVLEETTGDEQSETVPQHKDDAISKDREEEEKRAFVTQTLHKEKSLVHYYYRNQKLEATKVLYANQIQLVSSRLYR
;
A
#
# COMPACT_ATOMS: atom_id res chain seq x y z
N MET A 1 -58.64 -24.54 28.53
CA MET A 1 -57.66 -24.82 27.46
C MET A 1 -57.18 -23.57 26.69
N GLY A 2 -57.96 -22.48 26.57
CA GLY A 2 -57.59 -21.31 25.74
C GLY A 2 -56.38 -20.48 26.20
N ASN A 3 -56.16 -20.29 27.51
CA ASN A 3 -55.08 -19.42 28.00
C ASN A 3 -53.69 -20.06 27.84
N GLN A 4 -53.58 -21.38 27.93
CA GLN A 4 -52.30 -22.11 27.78
C GLN A 4 -51.81 -22.06 26.32
N VAL A 5 -52.72 -22.23 25.35
CA VAL A 5 -52.42 -22.17 23.91
C VAL A 5 -51.99 -20.76 23.49
N LEU A 6 -52.66 -19.72 23.99
CA LEU A 6 -52.31 -18.34 23.66
C LEU A 6 -50.96 -17.91 24.27
N THR A 7 -50.61 -18.45 25.45
CA THR A 7 -49.32 -18.19 26.10
C THR A 7 -48.18 -18.91 25.39
N LEU A 8 -48.42 -20.13 24.88
CA LEU A 8 -47.47 -20.88 24.07
C LEU A 8 -47.19 -20.19 22.73
N PHE A 9 -48.25 -19.72 22.05
CA PHE A 9 -48.12 -18.99 20.78
C PHE A 9 -47.31 -17.70 20.93
N ARG A 10 -47.53 -16.93 21.99
CA ARG A 10 -46.73 -15.73 22.28
C ARG A 10 -45.26 -16.06 22.55
N ARG A 11 -44.97 -17.13 23.29
CA ARG A 11 -43.59 -17.56 23.56
C ARG A 11 -42.86 -18.04 22.31
N VAL A 12 -43.54 -18.78 21.42
CA VAL A 12 -42.98 -19.21 20.13
C VAL A 12 -42.74 -18.02 19.20
N LEU A 13 -43.68 -17.07 19.12
CA LEU A 13 -43.52 -15.85 18.30
C LEU A 13 -42.37 -14.96 18.78
N PHE A 14 -42.17 -14.85 20.10
CA PHE A 14 -41.03 -14.12 20.67
C PHE A 14 -39.70 -14.87 20.45
N LEU A 15 -39.67 -16.20 20.56
CA LEU A 15 -38.46 -16.98 20.31
C LEU A 15 -38.04 -16.93 18.83
N THR A 16 -38.99 -16.99 17.90
CA THR A 16 -38.68 -16.91 16.46
C THR A 16 -38.27 -15.51 16.03
N ALA A 17 -38.89 -14.46 16.56
CA ALA A 17 -38.45 -13.08 16.34
C ALA A 17 -37.05 -12.83 16.94
N PHE A 18 -36.76 -13.38 18.12
CA PHE A 18 -35.44 -13.26 18.76
C PHE A 18 -34.35 -14.03 18.00
N VAL A 19 -34.65 -15.23 17.50
CA VAL A 19 -33.75 -16.02 16.64
C VAL A 19 -33.54 -15.33 15.28
N MET A 20 -34.56 -14.74 14.67
CA MET A 20 -34.43 -13.95 13.44
C MET A 20 -33.62 -12.66 13.64
N ILE A 21 -33.73 -11.99 14.79
CA ILE A 21 -32.88 -10.84 15.16
C ILE A 21 -31.43 -11.26 15.49
N LEU A 22 -31.23 -12.47 16.03
CA LEU A 22 -29.89 -13.03 16.27
C LEU A 22 -29.21 -13.49 14.97
N LEU A 23 -29.98 -13.97 13.98
CA LEU A 23 -29.50 -14.38 12.65
C LEU A 23 -29.18 -13.20 11.71
N THR A 24 -29.76 -12.02 11.91
CA THR A 24 -29.42 -10.82 11.11
C THR A 24 -28.20 -10.04 11.63
N THR A 25 -27.68 -10.37 12.82
CA THR A 25 -26.51 -9.65 13.38
C THR A 25 -25.15 -10.25 13.00
N GLN A 26 -25.12 -11.36 12.24
CA GLN A 26 -23.85 -12.02 11.87
C GLN A 26 -23.28 -11.61 10.51
N GLN A 27 -23.67 -10.46 9.95
CA GLN A 27 -23.21 -10.04 8.63
C GLN A 27 -22.57 -8.65 8.60
N VAL A 28 -21.93 -8.26 9.69
CA VAL A 28 -20.83 -7.29 9.62
C VAL A 28 -19.55 -8.09 9.78
N PHE A 29 -19.19 -8.87 8.76
CA PHE A 29 -17.79 -9.26 8.61
C PHE A 29 -17.02 -7.95 8.53
N ALA A 30 -16.26 -7.66 9.58
CA ALA A 30 -15.34 -6.55 9.60
C ALA A 30 -14.33 -6.78 8.48
N GLN A 31 -14.61 -6.24 7.29
CA GLN A 31 -13.53 -5.87 6.39
C GLN A 31 -12.67 -4.91 7.21
N SER A 32 -11.44 -5.32 7.49
CA SER A 32 -10.49 -4.52 8.25
C SER A 32 -10.45 -3.13 7.59
N PRO A 33 -10.46 -2.03 8.35
CA PRO A 33 -10.41 -0.68 7.77
C PRO A 33 -9.22 -0.50 6.79
N LEU A 34 -8.16 -1.29 6.99
CA LEU A 34 -7.02 -1.44 6.08
C LEU A 34 -7.41 -1.82 4.64
N SER A 35 -8.30 -2.81 4.46
CA SER A 35 -8.79 -3.21 3.13
C SER A 35 -9.71 -2.15 2.49
N GLN A 36 -10.44 -1.39 3.31
CA GLN A 36 -11.27 -0.28 2.82
C GLN A 36 -10.41 0.88 2.30
N ASP A 37 -9.38 1.28 3.05
CA ASP A 37 -8.47 2.35 2.63
C ASP A 37 -7.70 1.98 1.35
N GLU A 38 -7.29 0.72 1.19
CA GLU A 38 -6.66 0.23 -0.04
C GLU A 38 -7.59 0.37 -1.25
N GLY A 39 -8.90 0.09 -1.09
CA GLY A 39 -9.92 0.34 -2.11
C GLY A 39 -10.07 1.82 -2.46
N VAL A 40 -10.17 2.69 -1.44
CA VAL A 40 -10.25 4.14 -1.63
C VAL A 40 -9.03 4.69 -2.39
N ILE A 41 -7.83 4.20 -2.07
CA ILE A 41 -6.60 4.57 -2.77
C ILE A 41 -6.67 4.14 -4.23
N PHE A 42 -7.11 2.91 -4.51
CA PHE A 42 -7.24 2.39 -5.88
C PHE A 42 -8.15 3.27 -6.73
N ASP A 43 -9.34 3.57 -6.21
CA ASP A 43 -10.32 4.40 -6.90
C ASP A 43 -9.77 5.82 -7.14
N SER A 44 -9.12 6.41 -6.14
CA SER A 44 -8.53 7.75 -6.25
C SER A 44 -7.39 7.80 -7.29
N VAL A 45 -6.56 6.75 -7.38
CA VAL A 45 -5.52 6.63 -8.40
C VAL A 45 -6.13 6.61 -9.80
N ASN A 46 -7.15 5.78 -10.01
CA ASN A 46 -7.78 5.67 -11.32
C ASN A 46 -8.61 6.91 -11.68
N GLU A 47 -9.17 7.62 -10.70
CA GLU A 47 -9.77 8.93 -10.91
C GLU A 47 -8.72 9.94 -11.38
N ALA A 48 -7.57 10.05 -10.70
CA ALA A 48 -6.48 10.95 -11.09
C ALA A 48 -5.93 10.63 -12.49
N ARG A 49 -5.81 9.35 -12.83
CA ARG A 49 -5.39 8.90 -14.16
C ARG A 49 -6.41 9.24 -15.24
N SER A 50 -7.70 9.05 -14.96
CA SER A 50 -8.80 9.45 -15.85
C SER A 50 -8.76 10.97 -16.12
N GLN A 51 -8.57 11.79 -15.08
CA GLN A 51 -8.43 13.24 -15.21
C GLN A 51 -7.22 13.65 -16.06
N ALA A 52 -6.16 12.83 -16.08
CA ALA A 52 -4.98 13.02 -16.93
C ALA A 52 -5.12 12.39 -18.33
N GLY A 53 -6.28 11.81 -18.67
CA GLY A 53 -6.51 11.14 -19.97
C GLY A 53 -5.77 9.80 -20.12
N LEU A 54 -5.43 9.16 -19.01
CA LEU A 54 -4.68 7.90 -18.98
C LEU A 54 -5.61 6.69 -18.75
N PRO A 55 -5.27 5.51 -19.28
CA PRO A 55 -5.98 4.28 -18.97
C PRO A 55 -5.93 3.93 -17.48
N SER A 56 -7.02 3.38 -16.96
CA SER A 56 -7.08 2.85 -15.61
C SER A 56 -6.09 1.70 -15.41
N LEU A 57 -5.45 1.67 -14.24
CA LEU A 57 -4.67 0.53 -13.79
C LEU A 57 -5.60 -0.58 -13.32
N LYS A 58 -5.19 -1.83 -13.58
CA LYS A 58 -5.84 -3.04 -13.07
C LYS A 58 -5.31 -3.39 -11.69
N ARG A 59 -6.19 -3.81 -10.79
CA ARG A 59 -5.78 -4.37 -9.50
C ARG A 59 -5.16 -5.76 -9.70
N SER A 60 -4.21 -6.12 -8.85
CA SER A 60 -3.58 -7.44 -8.84
C SER A 60 -3.31 -7.90 -7.41
N ASP A 61 -3.81 -9.08 -7.05
CA ASP A 61 -3.63 -9.67 -5.72
C ASP A 61 -2.17 -10.02 -5.44
N ARG A 62 -1.42 -10.46 -6.47
CA ARG A 62 0.03 -10.67 -6.35
C ARG A 62 0.74 -9.38 -5.96
N LEU A 63 0.40 -8.25 -6.61
CA LEU A 63 1.00 -6.96 -6.26
C LEU A 63 0.52 -6.45 -4.90
N ASN A 64 -0.74 -6.71 -4.49
CA ASN A 64 -1.25 -6.36 -3.15
C ASN A 64 -0.46 -7.10 -2.05
N ALA A 65 -0.15 -8.38 -2.26
CA ALA A 65 0.66 -9.17 -1.33
C ALA A 65 2.08 -8.59 -1.18
N LEU A 66 2.72 -8.23 -2.31
CA LEU A 66 4.03 -7.59 -2.31
C LEU A 66 4.01 -6.22 -1.61
N ALA A 67 2.99 -5.40 -1.90
CA ALA A 67 2.80 -4.10 -1.26
C ALA A 67 2.57 -4.22 0.25
N THR A 68 1.87 -5.27 0.71
CA THR A 68 1.65 -5.54 2.15
C THR A 68 2.95 -5.89 2.86
N ILE A 69 3.80 -6.73 2.25
CA ILE A 69 5.14 -7.03 2.78
C ILE A 69 5.94 -5.74 2.90
N ARG A 70 5.93 -4.91 1.85
CA ARG A 70 6.61 -3.61 1.86
C ARG A 70 6.06 -2.68 2.93
N ALA A 71 4.74 -2.63 3.14
CA ALA A 71 4.12 -1.81 4.20
C ALA A 71 4.63 -2.19 5.61
N GLN A 72 4.80 -3.48 5.86
CA GLN A 72 5.40 -3.98 7.11
C GLN A 72 6.90 -3.62 7.20
N GLU A 73 7.65 -3.74 6.12
CA GLU A 73 9.08 -3.40 6.10
C GLU A 73 9.32 -1.89 6.32
N ILE A 74 8.52 -1.02 5.70
CA ILE A 74 8.68 0.44 5.88
C ILE A 74 8.26 0.92 7.26
N SER A 75 7.48 0.12 8.00
CA SER A 75 7.19 0.41 9.42
C SER A 75 8.41 0.23 10.32
N GLN A 76 9.36 -0.61 9.92
CA GLN A 76 10.63 -0.79 10.62
C GLN A 76 11.65 0.26 10.20
N SER A 77 11.69 0.58 8.89
CA SER A 77 12.57 1.60 8.33
C SER A 77 11.93 2.23 7.09
N PHE A 78 11.51 3.50 7.19
CA PHE A 78 10.86 4.20 6.08
C PHE A 78 11.85 4.50 4.95
N SER A 79 11.92 3.56 4.00
CA SER A 79 12.90 3.53 2.92
C SER A 79 12.42 2.66 1.75
N HIS A 80 12.82 3.02 0.53
CA HIS A 80 12.73 2.16 -0.65
C HIS A 80 13.79 1.04 -0.67
N VAL A 81 14.73 1.07 0.28
CA VAL A 81 15.66 -0.04 0.56
C VAL A 81 15.03 -0.91 1.65
N ARG A 82 14.96 -2.22 1.39
CA ARG A 82 14.42 -3.22 2.28
C ARG A 82 15.35 -3.44 3.49
N PRO A 83 14.86 -4.04 4.60
CA PRO A 83 15.69 -4.31 5.77
C PRO A 83 16.92 -5.19 5.51
N ASN A 84 16.89 -6.01 4.46
CA ASN A 84 18.02 -6.84 4.02
C ASN A 84 19.07 -6.06 3.19
N GLY A 85 18.87 -4.76 2.94
CA GLY A 85 19.78 -3.90 2.18
C GLY A 85 19.53 -3.86 0.67
N GLU A 86 18.59 -4.64 0.15
CA GLU A 86 18.25 -4.66 -1.27
C GLU A 86 17.19 -3.61 -1.64
N GLY A 87 17.04 -3.32 -2.93
CA GLY A 87 15.96 -2.44 -3.41
C GLY A 87 14.57 -3.05 -3.18
N TYR A 88 13.54 -2.19 -3.10
CA TYR A 88 12.14 -2.61 -2.89
C TYR A 88 11.68 -3.71 -3.86
N ASN A 89 12.17 -3.67 -5.10
CA ASN A 89 11.81 -4.58 -6.17
C ASN A 89 12.44 -5.98 -6.00
N SER A 90 13.37 -6.18 -5.05
CA SER A 90 14.01 -7.50 -4.87
C SER A 90 13.07 -8.59 -4.38
N LEU A 91 11.88 -8.23 -3.86
CA LEU A 91 10.81 -9.20 -3.59
C LEU A 91 10.34 -9.90 -4.85
N ASP A 92 10.26 -9.17 -5.97
CA ASP A 92 9.86 -9.70 -7.27
C ASP A 92 10.28 -8.74 -8.40
N PRO A 93 11.54 -8.81 -8.86
CA PRO A 93 12.09 -7.82 -9.79
C PRO A 93 11.44 -7.89 -11.18
N GLN A 94 10.72 -8.97 -11.48
CA GLN A 94 10.04 -9.14 -12.76
C GLN A 94 8.74 -8.36 -12.84
N VAL A 95 8.09 -8.07 -11.71
CA VAL A 95 6.74 -7.45 -11.72
C VAL A 95 6.71 -6.09 -11.03
N MET A 96 7.67 -5.80 -10.14
CA MET A 96 7.74 -4.54 -9.40
C MET A 96 8.54 -3.48 -10.15
N HIS A 97 7.83 -2.55 -10.81
CA HIS A 97 8.43 -1.53 -11.69
C HIS A 97 8.35 -0.10 -11.16
N GLY A 98 7.63 0.12 -10.06
CA GLY A 98 7.53 1.40 -9.37
C GLY A 98 6.99 1.20 -7.95
N GLU A 99 7.39 2.06 -7.02
CA GLU A 99 6.92 2.05 -5.63
C GLU A 99 6.61 3.48 -5.17
N ASN A 100 5.47 3.67 -4.54
CA ASN A 100 5.20 4.83 -3.71
C ASN A 100 4.99 4.38 -2.27
N ILE A 101 5.57 5.08 -1.30
CA ILE A 101 5.42 4.79 0.13
C ILE A 101 4.98 6.05 0.89
N VAL A 102 4.14 5.88 1.89
CA VAL A 102 3.75 6.97 2.80
C VAL A 102 3.35 6.39 4.15
N PHE A 103 3.49 7.19 5.20
CA PHE A 103 2.92 6.84 6.50
C PHE A 103 2.49 8.08 7.26
N GLY A 104 1.65 7.88 8.26
CA GLY A 104 1.24 8.93 9.17
C GLY A 104 0.32 8.43 10.28
N THR A 105 0.22 9.22 11.35
CA THR A 105 -0.67 8.92 12.48
C THR A 105 -2.12 9.07 12.03
N ARG A 106 -2.94 8.00 12.17
CA ARG A 106 -4.34 7.96 11.73
C ARG A 106 -4.55 8.38 10.26
N LEU A 107 -3.56 8.11 9.40
CA LEU A 107 -3.61 8.47 7.99
C LEU A 107 -4.69 7.65 7.28
N SER A 108 -5.64 8.33 6.62
CA SER A 108 -6.65 7.68 5.79
C SER A 108 -6.12 7.39 4.39
N GLY A 109 -6.77 6.48 3.64
CA GLY A 109 -6.40 6.19 2.26
C GLY A 109 -6.52 7.41 1.33
N LYS A 110 -7.54 8.26 1.54
CA LYS A 110 -7.72 9.50 0.77
C LYS A 110 -6.60 10.51 1.02
N ASP A 111 -6.18 10.64 2.28
CA ASP A 111 -5.07 11.53 2.65
C ASP A 111 -3.73 10.99 2.12
N ALA A 112 -3.52 9.67 2.18
CA ALA A 112 -2.35 9.01 1.59
C ALA A 112 -2.25 9.31 0.08
N HIS A 113 -3.35 9.14 -0.66
CA HIS A 113 -3.41 9.51 -2.08
C HIS A 113 -3.09 10.98 -2.30
N SER A 114 -3.68 11.88 -1.51
CA SER A 114 -3.44 13.32 -1.62
C SER A 114 -1.96 13.67 -1.36
N MET A 115 -1.31 13.01 -0.40
CA MET A 115 0.12 13.19 -0.11
C MET A 115 1.00 12.74 -1.27
N TRP A 116 0.71 11.59 -1.89
CA TRP A 116 1.45 11.15 -3.09
C TRP A 116 1.25 12.10 -4.24
N MET A 117 0.01 12.52 -4.51
CA MET A 117 -0.22 13.51 -5.55
C MET A 117 0.58 14.77 -5.26
N ASN A 118 0.62 15.30 -4.04
CA ASN A 118 1.40 16.51 -3.73
C ASN A 118 2.94 16.36 -3.80
N SER A 119 3.49 15.16 -4.02
CA SER A 119 4.92 14.95 -4.28
C SER A 119 5.17 14.70 -5.76
N GLN A 120 6.15 15.36 -6.36
CA GLN A 120 6.46 15.20 -7.78
C GLN A 120 6.79 13.74 -8.14
N GLY A 121 7.75 13.10 -7.45
CA GLY A 121 8.17 11.73 -7.76
C GLY A 121 7.04 10.71 -7.62
N HIS A 122 6.26 10.79 -6.54
CA HIS A 122 5.13 9.90 -6.33
C HIS A 122 4.00 10.11 -7.35
N ARG A 123 3.70 11.36 -7.70
CA ARG A 123 2.72 11.71 -8.74
C ARG A 123 3.14 11.19 -10.11
N GLU A 124 4.42 11.31 -10.45
CA GLU A 124 4.98 10.77 -11.69
C GLU A 124 4.76 9.25 -11.81
N ASN A 125 4.94 8.49 -10.73
CA ASN A 125 4.60 7.06 -10.72
C ASN A 125 3.10 6.82 -11.00
N ILE A 126 2.21 7.53 -10.30
CA ILE A 126 0.74 7.38 -10.47
C ILE A 126 0.31 7.69 -11.91
N LEU A 127 0.93 8.69 -12.54
CA LEU A 127 0.59 9.17 -13.89
C LEU A 127 1.50 8.61 -14.99
N THR A 128 2.32 7.60 -14.68
CA THR A 128 3.16 6.96 -15.69
C THR A 128 2.28 6.19 -16.68
N VAL A 129 2.45 6.47 -17.98
CA VAL A 129 1.71 5.85 -19.09
C VAL A 129 2.01 4.35 -19.18
N GLY A 130 3.24 3.94 -18.90
CA GLY A 130 3.72 2.57 -19.09
C GLY A 130 3.26 1.55 -18.04
N TYR A 131 2.51 1.95 -17.01
CA TYR A 131 1.96 1.01 -16.03
C TYR A 131 0.56 0.54 -16.44
N SER A 132 0.30 -0.75 -16.20
CA SER A 132 -0.96 -1.42 -16.51
C SER A 132 -1.63 -2.01 -15.27
N SER A 133 -0.86 -2.31 -14.21
CA SER A 133 -1.40 -2.85 -12.97
C SER A 133 -0.81 -2.18 -11.73
N ILE A 134 -1.58 -2.24 -10.64
CA ILE A 134 -1.23 -1.71 -9.33
C ILE A 134 -1.60 -2.71 -8.23
N GLY A 135 -0.71 -2.84 -7.25
CA GLY A 135 -1.01 -3.41 -5.95
C GLY A 135 -0.95 -2.33 -4.88
N ILE A 136 -1.86 -2.41 -3.90
CA ILE A 136 -1.90 -1.50 -2.76
C ILE A 136 -1.91 -2.35 -1.51
N GLY A 137 -1.03 -2.03 -0.57
CA GLY A 137 -0.92 -2.72 0.70
C GLY A 137 -0.75 -1.72 1.82
N SER A 138 -1.16 -2.15 3.01
CA SER A 138 -1.13 -1.31 4.20
C SER A 138 -0.70 -2.08 5.45
N TYR A 139 -0.20 -1.34 6.44
CA TYR A 139 0.11 -1.87 7.76
C TYR A 139 -0.17 -0.81 8.82
N PHE A 140 -0.70 -1.24 9.98
CA PHE A 140 -0.92 -0.37 11.13
C PHE A 140 -0.16 -0.91 12.33
N ASP A 141 0.76 -0.12 12.87
CA ASP A 141 1.59 -0.50 14.02
C ASP A 141 0.94 -0.19 15.38
N GLY A 142 -0.32 0.27 15.39
CA GLY A 142 -1.02 0.76 16.57
C GLY A 142 -0.98 2.28 16.74
N SER A 143 -0.11 2.98 16.01
CA SER A 143 0.02 4.44 16.01
C SER A 143 -0.06 5.04 14.61
N ASN A 144 0.73 4.50 13.67
CA ASN A 144 0.87 4.99 12.31
C ASN A 144 0.33 3.97 11.31
N HIS A 145 -0.38 4.49 10.30
CA HIS A 145 -0.75 3.74 9.11
C HIS A 145 0.34 3.95 8.06
N TYR A 146 0.80 2.85 7.48
CA TYR A 146 1.77 2.80 6.39
C TYR A 146 1.04 2.29 5.15
N PHE A 147 1.17 3.00 4.03
CA PHE A 147 0.60 2.59 2.75
C PHE A 147 1.69 2.50 1.70
N VAL A 148 1.54 1.51 0.82
CA VAL A 148 2.44 1.26 -0.31
C VAL A 148 1.63 1.06 -1.57
N GLN A 149 2.07 1.66 -2.67
CA GLN A 149 1.63 1.33 -4.02
C GLN A 149 2.78 0.65 -4.76
N ILE A 150 2.52 -0.49 -5.40
CA ILE A 150 3.45 -1.17 -6.29
C ILE A 150 2.88 -1.16 -7.69
N PHE A 151 3.63 -0.68 -8.66
CA PHE A 151 3.21 -0.56 -10.06
C PHE A 151 3.89 -1.61 -10.93
N SER A 152 3.15 -2.16 -11.89
CA SER A 152 3.66 -3.07 -12.92
C SER A 152 3.36 -2.56 -14.32
N LYS A 153 4.30 -2.81 -15.24
CA LYS A 153 4.12 -2.58 -16.68
C LYS A 153 3.24 -3.64 -17.34
N PHE A 154 3.07 -4.79 -16.69
CA PHE A 154 2.28 -5.89 -17.22
C PHE A 154 0.82 -5.79 -16.76
N ASN A 155 -0.10 -6.26 -17.62
CA ASN A 155 -1.48 -6.49 -17.20
C ASN A 155 -1.55 -7.77 -16.35
N MET A 156 -1.61 -7.58 -15.04
CA MET A 156 -1.60 -8.63 -14.02
C MET A 156 -3.02 -8.88 -13.48
N GLU A 157 -4.03 -8.84 -14.34
CA GLU A 157 -5.44 -9.03 -13.96
C GLU A 157 -5.60 -10.36 -13.23
N ASP A 158 -6.30 -10.35 -12.10
CA ASP A 158 -6.58 -11.54 -11.30
C ASP A 158 -7.46 -12.50 -12.10
N THR A 159 -6.83 -13.36 -12.90
CA THR A 159 -7.52 -14.50 -13.50
C THR A 159 -7.88 -15.45 -12.37
N ALA A 160 -9.17 -15.74 -12.21
CA ALA A 160 -9.63 -16.86 -11.39
C ALA A 160 -8.79 -18.09 -11.74
N VAL A 161 -8.10 -18.63 -10.75
CA VAL A 161 -7.06 -19.63 -10.91
C VAL A 161 -7.68 -20.93 -11.46
N GLU A 162 -7.54 -21.20 -12.75
CA GLU A 162 -7.46 -22.59 -13.21
C GLU A 162 -6.01 -23.05 -12.96
N ALA A 163 -5.86 -24.00 -12.04
CA ALA A 163 -4.56 -24.52 -11.64
C ALA A 163 -3.84 -25.15 -12.85
N PRO A 164 -2.56 -24.82 -13.12
CA PRO A 164 -1.82 -25.48 -14.18
C PRO A 164 -1.48 -26.92 -13.76
N VAL A 165 -1.91 -27.88 -14.58
CA VAL A 165 -1.50 -29.28 -14.53
C VAL A 165 0.02 -29.35 -14.73
N ARG A 166 0.71 -29.86 -13.72
CA ARG A 166 2.14 -30.15 -13.72
C ARG A 166 2.43 -31.30 -14.69
N SER A 167 3.14 -31.04 -15.78
CA SER A 167 3.85 -32.08 -16.53
C SER A 167 5.32 -32.10 -16.12
N GLU A 168 5.75 -33.28 -15.73
CA GLU A 168 7.07 -33.68 -15.28
C GLU A 168 7.82 -34.27 -16.47
N VAL A 169 9.02 -33.78 -16.82
CA VAL A 169 10.04 -34.54 -17.58
C VAL A 169 11.44 -34.10 -17.12
N LEU A 170 12.29 -35.12 -16.90
CA LEU A 170 13.58 -35.16 -16.22
C LEU A 170 14.80 -34.90 -17.12
N GLU A 171 15.84 -34.37 -16.46
CA GLU A 171 17.30 -34.65 -16.49
C GLU A 171 18.20 -34.47 -17.74
N GLU A 172 19.21 -33.62 -17.51
CA GLU A 172 20.69 -33.84 -17.55
C GLU A 172 21.39 -34.29 -18.85
N THR A 173 22.43 -33.56 -19.27
CA THR A 173 23.78 -34.11 -19.57
C THR A 173 24.86 -33.02 -19.59
N THR A 174 25.92 -33.29 -18.82
CA THR A 174 27.38 -33.04 -18.94
C THR A 174 27.97 -32.09 -20.01
N GLY A 175 29.00 -31.32 -19.60
CA GLY A 175 29.76 -30.38 -20.44
C GLY A 175 30.99 -30.94 -21.17
N ASP A 176 31.73 -30.06 -21.86
CA ASP A 176 33.20 -29.93 -21.79
C ASP A 176 33.69 -28.65 -22.49
N GLU A 177 34.90 -28.22 -22.11
CA GLU A 177 35.65 -27.01 -22.47
C GLU A 177 35.96 -26.85 -23.97
N GLN A 178 36.17 -25.59 -24.43
CA GLN A 178 37.47 -25.18 -24.99
C GLN A 178 37.64 -23.65 -25.19
N SER A 179 38.82 -23.23 -24.76
CA SER A 179 39.58 -21.97 -24.89
C SER A 179 39.50 -21.21 -26.24
N GLU A 180 39.43 -19.88 -26.17
CA GLU A 180 40.24 -18.99 -27.03
C GLU A 180 40.50 -17.62 -26.36
N THR A 181 41.73 -17.13 -26.50
CA THR A 181 42.33 -16.00 -25.78
C THR A 181 42.47 -14.72 -26.63
N VAL A 182 42.69 -13.57 -25.95
CA VAL A 182 43.40 -12.31 -26.36
C VAL A 182 42.50 -11.12 -26.82
N PRO A 183 42.81 -9.82 -26.56
CA PRO A 183 43.46 -9.13 -25.42
C PRO A 183 42.63 -7.95 -24.82
N GLN A 184 43.12 -7.39 -23.70
CA GLN A 184 42.63 -6.17 -23.03
C GLN A 184 42.66 -4.90 -23.88
N HIS A 185 41.60 -4.08 -23.79
CA HIS A 185 41.69 -2.62 -23.90
C HIS A 185 41.15 -2.01 -22.60
N LYS A 186 42.07 -1.49 -21.77
CA LYS A 186 41.74 -0.55 -20.69
C LYS A 186 41.47 0.79 -21.38
N ASP A 187 40.38 1.47 -21.02
CA ASP A 187 40.24 2.95 -20.97
C ASP A 187 38.79 3.46 -20.68
N ASP A 188 37.77 2.59 -20.55
CA ASP A 188 36.36 3.05 -20.36
C ASP A 188 35.84 3.11 -18.90
N ALA A 189 36.65 2.84 -17.89
CA ALA A 189 36.16 2.69 -16.51
C ALA A 189 35.80 4.02 -15.80
N ILE A 190 36.25 5.18 -16.30
CA ILE A 190 36.12 6.46 -15.57
C ILE A 190 34.80 7.19 -15.90
N SER A 191 34.14 6.86 -17.02
CA SER A 191 32.89 7.53 -17.44
C SER A 191 31.62 6.90 -16.86
N LYS A 192 31.57 5.57 -16.75
CA LYS A 192 30.41 4.84 -16.20
C LYS A 192 30.25 5.04 -14.70
N ASP A 193 31.36 5.07 -13.96
CA ASP A 193 31.34 5.28 -12.51
C ASP A 193 30.82 6.68 -12.15
N ARG A 194 31.17 7.69 -12.95
CA ARG A 194 30.67 9.06 -12.78
C ARG A 194 29.19 9.18 -13.11
N GLU A 195 28.72 8.51 -14.16
CA GLU A 195 27.30 8.50 -14.52
C GLU A 195 26.45 7.75 -13.47
N GLU A 196 26.97 6.65 -12.91
CA GLU A 196 26.34 5.97 -11.77
C GLU A 196 26.33 6.84 -10.50
N GLU A 197 27.42 7.55 -10.21
CA GLU A 197 27.52 8.44 -9.05
C GLU A 197 26.53 9.62 -9.17
N GLU A 198 26.39 10.21 -10.35
CA GLU A 198 25.42 11.28 -10.63
C GLU A 198 23.97 10.77 -10.52
N LYS A 199 23.67 9.55 -10.99
CA LYS A 199 22.37 8.89 -10.80
C LYS A 199 22.08 8.62 -9.31
N ARG A 200 23.08 8.13 -8.55
CA ARG A 200 22.95 7.89 -7.11
C ARG A 200 22.75 9.20 -6.34
N ALA A 201 23.44 10.27 -6.72
CA ALA A 201 23.28 11.59 -6.13
C ALA A 201 21.87 12.16 -6.39
N PHE A 202 21.36 12.02 -7.61
CA PHE A 202 20.00 12.43 -7.96
C PHE A 202 18.93 11.66 -7.18
N VAL A 203 19.06 10.33 -7.10
CA VAL A 203 18.16 9.49 -6.29
C VAL A 203 18.21 9.89 -4.81
N THR A 204 19.41 10.10 -4.27
CA THR A 204 19.59 10.51 -2.86
C THR A 204 18.98 11.88 -2.57
N GLN A 205 19.13 12.83 -3.49
CA GLN A 205 18.55 14.17 -3.36
C GLN A 205 17.02 14.14 -3.43
N THR A 206 16.46 13.32 -4.32
CA THR A 206 15.00 13.10 -4.43
C THR A 206 14.47 12.47 -3.13
N LEU A 207 15.12 11.42 -2.62
CA LEU A 207 14.77 10.80 -1.34
C LEU A 207 14.83 11.78 -0.16
N HIS A 208 15.81 12.69 -0.14
CA HIS A 208 15.93 13.69 0.92
C HIS A 208 14.80 14.72 0.87
N LYS A 209 14.39 15.16 -0.32
CA LYS A 209 13.24 16.05 -0.50
C LYS A 209 11.93 15.37 -0.08
N GLU A 210 11.75 14.11 -0.41
CA GLU A 210 10.56 13.33 -0.02
C GLU A 210 10.49 13.12 1.49
N LYS A 211 11.60 12.74 2.13
CA LYS A 211 11.70 12.67 3.60
C LYS A 211 11.39 14.03 4.24
N SER A 212 11.87 15.12 3.65
CA SER A 212 11.58 16.48 4.13
C SER A 212 10.10 16.86 3.99
N LEU A 213 9.44 16.48 2.89
CA LEU A 213 8.02 16.76 2.67
C LEU A 213 7.12 15.95 3.61
N VAL A 214 7.43 14.66 3.80
CA VAL A 214 6.75 13.80 4.78
C VAL A 214 6.92 14.37 6.19
N HIS A 215 8.15 14.77 6.56
CA HIS A 215 8.42 15.39 7.85
C HIS A 215 7.72 16.76 8.01
N TYR A 216 7.66 17.58 6.96
CA TYR A 216 6.94 18.86 6.96
C TYR A 216 5.43 18.65 7.18
N TYR A 217 4.83 17.70 6.44
CA TYR A 217 3.42 17.35 6.63
C TYR A 217 3.15 16.81 8.04
N TYR A 218 4.02 15.94 8.55
CA TYR A 218 3.91 15.39 9.90
C TYR A 218 3.99 16.48 10.98
N ARG A 219 4.93 17.43 10.84
CA ARG A 219 5.06 18.57 11.75
C ARG A 219 3.76 19.39 11.78
N ASN A 220 3.16 19.62 10.62
CA ASN A 220 1.94 20.42 10.51
C ASN A 220 0.70 19.68 11.06
N GLN A 221 0.55 18.38 10.82
CA GLN A 221 -0.53 17.61 11.46
C GLN A 221 -0.40 17.60 12.99
N LYS A 222 0.81 17.38 13.51
CA LYS A 222 1.06 17.41 14.96
C LYS A 222 0.74 18.79 15.55
N LEU A 223 1.03 19.87 14.82
CA LEU A 223 0.67 21.22 15.21
C LEU A 223 -0.86 21.41 15.27
N GLU A 224 -1.61 20.95 14.27
CA GLU A 224 -3.07 21.04 14.26
C GLU A 224 -3.72 20.20 15.37
N ALA A 225 -3.26 18.96 15.59
CA ALA A 225 -3.73 18.14 16.71
C ALA A 225 -3.46 18.82 18.07
N THR A 226 -2.31 19.49 18.21
CA THR A 226 -1.95 20.24 19.42
C THR A 226 -2.84 21.47 19.60
N LYS A 227 -3.16 22.20 18.52
CA LYS A 227 -4.10 23.33 18.56
C LYS A 227 -5.50 22.90 19.02
N VAL A 228 -6.00 21.78 18.51
CA VAL A 228 -7.31 21.22 18.91
C VAL A 228 -7.31 20.81 20.39
N LEU A 229 -6.25 20.17 20.87
CA LEU A 229 -6.11 19.82 22.29
C LEU A 229 -6.08 21.07 23.20
N TYR A 230 -5.34 22.11 22.81
CA TYR A 230 -5.30 23.37 23.54
C TYR A 230 -6.66 24.08 23.53
N ALA A 231 -7.35 24.12 22.39
CA ALA A 231 -8.70 24.71 22.30
C ALA A 231 -9.69 24.00 23.23
N ASN A 232 -9.66 22.67 23.28
CA ASN A 232 -10.51 21.88 24.17
C ASN A 232 -10.16 22.10 25.65
N GLN A 233 -8.87 22.21 26.00
CA GLN A 233 -8.46 22.56 27.37
C GLN A 233 -8.94 23.96 27.78
N ILE A 234 -8.83 24.95 26.90
CA ILE A 234 -9.31 26.32 27.16
C ILE A 234 -10.83 26.34 27.38
N GLN A 235 -11.58 25.56 26.59
CA GLN A 235 -13.04 25.46 26.72
C GLN A 235 -13.48 24.74 28.01
N LEU A 236 -12.74 23.71 28.44
CA LEU A 236 -12.95 23.01 29.70
C LEU A 236 -12.62 23.88 30.93
N VAL A 237 -11.57 24.71 30.86
CA VAL A 237 -11.22 25.64 31.94
C VAL A 237 -12.25 26.77 32.02
N SER A 238 -12.67 27.32 30.88
CA SER A 238 -13.68 28.38 30.82
C SER A 238 -15.03 27.90 31.39
N SER A 239 -15.48 26.70 31.02
CA SER A 239 -16.75 26.14 31.55
C SER A 239 -16.75 25.84 33.06
N ARG A 240 -15.57 25.73 33.69
CA ARG A 240 -15.43 25.58 35.16
C ARG A 240 -15.36 26.91 35.91
N LEU A 241 -14.96 27.99 35.24
CA LEU A 241 -14.85 29.33 35.83
C LEU A 241 -16.19 30.11 35.79
N TYR A 242 -17.13 29.70 34.94
CA TYR A 242 -18.45 30.33 34.78
C TYR A 242 -19.61 29.49 35.36
N ARG A 243 -19.32 28.55 36.27
CA ARG A 243 -20.30 27.91 37.17
C ARG A 243 -20.02 28.35 38.60
#